data_AF-W4QFR6-F1
#
_entry.id   AF-W4QFR6-F1
#
_cell.length_a   1.000
_cell.length_b   1.000
_cell.length_c   1.000
_cell.angle_alpha   90.00
_cell.angle_beta   90.00
_cell.angle_gamma   90.00
#
_symmetry.space_group_name_H-M   'P 1'
#
loop_
_entity.id
_entity.type
_entity.pdbx_description
1 polymer ?
#
loop_
_entity_poly.entity_id
_entity_poly.type
_entity_poly.pdbx_seq_one_letter_code
_entity_poly.pdbx_strand_id
1 'polypeptide(L)' 'MKESPERLRERLRQEELKRNMGANLGGAANRGNAGGLVDLVNSLGWKGFGILILLLIVVVVLVRLF' A
#
# COMPACT_ATOMS: atom_id res chain seq x y z
N MET A 1 -40.60 -24.63 4.29
CA MET A 1 -40.19 -24.41 2.90
C MET A 1 -38.68 -24.58 2.84
N LYS A 2 -38.19 -25.66 2.22
CA LYS A 2 -36.77 -26.03 2.20
C LYS A 2 -36.09 -25.22 1.09
N GLU A 3 -35.08 -24.43 1.41
CA GLU A 3 -34.34 -23.68 0.38
C GLU A 3 -33.82 -24.66 -0.68
N SER A 4 -34.03 -24.35 -1.97
CA SER A 4 -33.55 -25.18 -3.08
C SER A 4 -32.02 -25.34 -2.95
N PRO A 5 -31.48 -26.56 -3.12
CA PRO A 5 -30.04 -26.81 -3.02
C PRO A 5 -29.22 -25.96 -4.01
N GLU A 6 -29.84 -25.50 -5.09
CA GLU A 6 -29.22 -24.59 -6.08
C GLU A 6 -28.95 -23.21 -5.48
N ARG A 7 -29.89 -22.67 -4.70
CA ARG A 7 -29.72 -21.35 -4.05
C ARG A 7 -28.63 -21.38 -2.98
N LEU A 8 -28.48 -22.51 -2.29
CA LEU A 8 -27.41 -22.69 -1.31
C LEU A 8 -26.02 -22.70 -1.99
N ARG A 9 -25.90 -23.39 -3.13
CA ARG A 9 -24.66 -23.40 -3.94
C ARG A 9 -24.31 -22.02 -4.50
N GLU A 10 -25.31 -21.28 -4.99
CA GLU A 10 -25.08 -19.91 -5.48
C GLU A 10 -24.62 -18.96 -4.38
N ARG A 11 -25.20 -19.05 -3.17
CA ARG A 11 -24.75 -18.26 -2.02
C ARG A 11 -23.31 -18.57 -1.63
N LEU A 12 -22.93 -19.85 -1.58
CA LEU A 12 -21.55 -20.25 -1.26
C LEU A 12 -20.55 -19.74 -2.31
N ARG A 13 -20.89 -19.78 -3.61
CA ARG A 13 -20.05 -19.18 -4.66
C ARG A 13 -19.90 -17.67 -4.46
N GLN A 14 -20.98 -16.96 -4.10
CA GLN A 14 -20.91 -15.52 -3.85
C GLN A 14 -20.08 -15.18 -2.61
N GLU A 15 -20.16 -16.00 -1.57
CA GLU A 15 -19.33 -15.85 -0.36
C GLU A 15 -17.85 -16.10 -0.64
N GLU A 16 -17.51 -17.11 -1.46
CA GLU A 16 -16.13 -17.35 -1.90
C GLU A 16 -15.59 -16.21 -2.78
N LEU A 17 -16.40 -15.69 -3.71
CA LEU A 17 -16.03 -14.53 -4.54
C LEU A 17 -15.78 -13.29 -3.69
N LYS A 18 -16.65 -12.98 -2.71
CA LYS A 18 -16.46 -11.85 -1.79
C LYS A 18 -15.23 -12.03 -0.90
N ARG A 19 -15.01 -13.25 -0.39
CA ARG A 19 -13.86 -13.58 0.47
C ARG A 19 -12.53 -13.52 -0.29
N ASN A 20 -12.50 -14.01 -1.53
CA ASN A 20 -11.32 -13.93 -2.41
C ASN A 20 -11.05 -12.49 -2.87
N MET A 21 -12.09 -11.67 -3.09
CA MET A 21 -11.93 -10.26 -3.42
C MET A 21 -11.31 -9.46 -2.26
N GLY A 22 -11.73 -9.72 -1.02
CA GLY A 22 -11.12 -9.11 0.17
C GLY A 22 -9.64 -9.49 0.36
N ALA A 23 -9.27 -10.75 0.07
CA ALA A 23 -7.88 -11.20 0.11
C ALA A 23 -7.00 -10.53 -0.97
N ASN A 24 -7.55 -10.28 -2.16
CA ASN A 24 -6.84 -9.58 -3.25
C ASN A 24 -6.64 -8.08 -2.95
N LEU A 25 -7.60 -7.44 -2.29
CA LEU A 25 -7.51 -6.03 -1.88
C LEU A 25 -6.51 -5.82 -0.74
N GLY A 26 -6.45 -6.74 0.23
CA GLY A 26 -5.48 -6.67 1.34
C GLY A 26 -4.02 -6.76 0.89
N GLY A 27 -3.75 -7.54 -0.17
CA GLY A 27 -2.40 -7.64 -0.76
C GLY A 27 -2.02 -6.44 -1.64
N ALA A 28 -2.97 -5.86 -2.36
CA ALA A 28 -2.74 -4.70 -3.23
C ALA A 28 -2.51 -3.41 -2.43
N ALA A 29 -3.26 -3.19 -1.35
CA ALA A 29 -3.11 -2.01 -0.49
C ALA A 29 -1.73 -1.97 0.21
N ASN A 30 -1.23 -3.13 0.66
CA ASN A 30 0.08 -3.20 1.33
C ASN A 30 1.26 -3.02 0.35
N ARG A 31 1.11 -3.46 -0.91
CA ARG A 31 2.12 -3.24 -1.97
C ARG A 31 2.13 -1.81 -2.50
N GLY A 32 0.97 -1.15 -2.63
CA GLY A 32 0.90 0.22 -3.14
C GLY A 32 1.57 1.23 -2.20
N ASN A 33 1.46 1.02 -0.88
CA ASN A 33 1.94 2.00 0.10
C ASN A 33 3.46 1.88 0.37
N ALA A 34 4.00 0.66 0.43
CA ALA A 34 5.43 0.42 0.62
C ALA A 34 6.22 0.48 -0.70
N GLY A 35 5.63 -0.02 -1.80
CA GLY A 35 6.24 -0.01 -3.13
C GLY A 35 6.30 1.39 -3.72
N GLY A 36 5.26 2.22 -3.55
CA GLY A 36 5.21 3.56 -4.15
C GLY A 36 6.25 4.53 -3.59
N LEU A 37 6.48 4.52 -2.28
CA LEU A 37 7.49 5.39 -1.65
C LEU A 37 8.91 4.96 -1.99
N VAL A 38 9.20 3.65 -1.93
CA VAL A 38 10.52 3.12 -2.27
C VAL A 38 10.82 3.31 -3.74
N ASP A 39 9.84 3.11 -4.63
CA ASP A 39 9.99 3.29 -6.07
C ASP A 39 10.02 4.79 -6.45
N LEU A 40 9.36 5.68 -5.70
CA LEU A 40 9.58 7.13 -5.81
C LEU A 40 11.02 7.51 -5.42
N VAL A 41 11.52 7.00 -4.30
CA VAL A 41 12.89 7.30 -3.84
C VAL A 41 13.94 6.74 -4.81
N ASN A 42 13.68 5.57 -5.39
CA ASN A 42 14.55 4.99 -6.42
C ASN A 42 14.45 5.74 -7.76
N SER A 43 13.24 6.12 -8.19
CA SER A 43 13.00 6.81 -9.48
C SER A 43 13.39 8.29 -9.48
N LEU A 44 13.32 8.99 -8.32
CA LEU A 44 13.89 10.34 -8.15
C LEU A 44 15.42 10.33 -8.19
N GLY A 45 16.03 9.15 -8.09
CA GLY A 45 17.47 8.99 -8.05
C GLY A 45 18.04 9.33 -6.68
N TRP A 46 18.88 8.43 -6.18
CA TRP A 46 19.61 8.56 -4.92
C TRP A 46 20.34 9.92 -4.76
N LYS A 47 20.67 10.56 -5.88
CA LYS A 47 21.28 11.90 -5.94
C LYS A 47 20.34 13.01 -5.47
N GLY A 48 19.06 12.97 -5.87
CA GLY A 48 18.06 13.97 -5.45
C GLY A 48 17.71 13.84 -3.98
N PHE A 49 17.55 12.59 -3.52
CA PHE A 49 17.29 12.31 -2.10
C PHE A 49 18.47 12.71 -1.21
N GLY A 50 19.71 12.49 -1.67
CA GLY A 50 20.92 12.94 -0.96
C GLY A 50 21.00 14.46 -0.79
N ILE A 51 20.62 15.22 -1.82
CA ILE A 51 20.58 16.69 -1.77
C ILE A 51 19.48 17.18 -0.82
N LEU A 52 18.30 16.57 -0.86
CA LEU A 52 17.19 16.90 0.03
C LEU A 52 17.56 16.68 1.50
N ILE A 53 18.17 15.53 1.82
CA ILE A 53 18.65 15.23 3.16
C ILE A 53 19.74 16.22 3.59
N LEU A 54 20.69 16.54 2.71
CA LEU A 54 21.77 17.47 3.02
C LEU A 54 21.21 18.85 3.40
N LEU A 55 20.24 19.36 2.64
CA LEU A 55 19.60 20.64 2.92
C LEU A 55 18.87 20.63 4.28
N LEU A 56 18.16 19.54 4.58
CA LEU A 56 17.46 19.36 5.85
C LEU A 56 18.43 19.39 7.03
N ILE A 57 19.57 18.69 6.92
CA ILE A 57 20.61 18.67 7.95
C ILE A 57 21.16 20.08 8.18
N VAL A 58 21.48 20.82 7.11
CA VAL A 58 21.99 22.19 7.21
C VAL A 58 21.01 23.10 7.97
N VAL A 59 19.73 23.04 7.64
CA VAL A 59 18.69 23.83 8.34
C VAL A 59 18.61 23.46 9.82
N VAL A 60 18.61 22.16 10.13
CA VAL A 60 18.57 21.70 11.53
C VAL A 60 19.80 22.16 12.31
N VAL A 61 20.98 22.11 11.71
CA VAL A 61 22.23 22.58 12.33
C VAL A 61 22.13 24.08 12.61
N LEU A 62 21.68 24.89 11.66
CA LEU A 62 21.50 26.33 11.86
C LEU A 62 20.50 26.65 12.97
N VAL A 63 19.35 25.97 12.99
CA VAL A 63 18.32 26.14 14.04
C VAL A 63 18.80 25.69 15.41
N ARG A 64 19.76 24.76 15.48
CA ARG A 64 20.35 24.32 16.76
C ARG A 64 21.49 25.21 17.23
N LEU A 65 22.15 25.92 16.30
CA LEU A 65 23.31 26.77 16.60
C LEU A 65 22.90 28.20 16.98
N PHE A 66 21.75 28.67 16.46
CA PHE A 66 21.12 29.94 16.80
C PHE A 66 19.99 29.75 17.82
#